data_AF-A0A0B2V622-F1
#
_entry.id   AF-A0A0B2V622-F1
#
_cell.length_a   1.000
_cell.length_b   1.000
_cell.length_c   1.000
_cell.angle_alpha   90.00
_cell.angle_beta   90.00
_cell.angle_gamma   90.00
#
_symmetry.space_group_name_H-M   'P 1'
#
loop_
_entity.id
_entity.type
_entity.pdbx_description
1 polymer ?
#
loop_
_entity_poly.entity_id
_entity_poly.type
_entity_poly.pdbx_seq_one_letter_code
_entity_poly.pdbx_strand_id
1 'polypeptide(L)'
;MPNSESSVPSFGSTPNEFVTSAGVALLSLAHQLSAYSHDSNMAKALATASKVDSIDDVTSWWVERCATAVQDCFIDGVGELRGLPPNLARQFFVDYVYLADVFEDLGTAPISQFDEMRQTFIELGYISDQ
;
A
#
# COMPACT_ATOMS: atom_id res chain seq x y z
N MET A 1 34.83 28.56 1.10
CA MET A 1 34.19 27.62 0.16
C MET A 1 35.23 27.16 -0.85
N PRO A 2 35.15 25.95 -1.44
CA PRO A 2 34.11 24.93 -1.28
C PRO A 2 34.68 23.51 -0.98
N ASN A 3 33.98 22.72 -0.16
CA ASN A 3 33.85 21.29 -0.41
C ASN A 3 32.36 21.04 -0.48
N SER A 4 31.87 21.11 -1.70
CA SER A 4 30.58 20.61 -2.14
C SER A 4 30.54 19.12 -1.81
N GLU A 5 30.06 18.77 -0.62
CA GLU A 5 29.39 17.50 -0.42
C GLU A 5 28.24 17.51 -1.43
N SER A 6 28.46 16.74 -2.48
CA SER A 6 27.48 16.37 -3.47
C SER A 6 26.16 16.07 -2.73
N SER A 7 25.21 17.00 -2.80
CA SER A 7 23.81 16.63 -2.76
C SER A 7 23.63 15.74 -3.98
N VAL A 8 23.89 14.44 -3.79
CA VAL A 8 23.55 13.42 -4.76
C VAL A 8 22.08 13.73 -5.04
N PRO A 9 21.72 14.05 -6.30
CA PRO A 9 20.32 14.27 -6.59
C PRO A 9 19.62 13.00 -6.12
N SER A 10 18.59 13.13 -5.30
CA SER A 10 17.71 12.02 -4.97
C SER A 10 16.99 11.64 -6.26
N PHE A 11 17.73 11.03 -7.19
CA PHE A 11 17.19 10.27 -8.30
C PHE A 11 16.42 9.18 -7.62
N GLY A 12 15.13 9.46 -7.44
CA GLY A 12 14.19 8.63 -6.74
C GLY A 12 14.38 7.21 -7.25
N SER A 13 14.74 6.32 -6.35
CA SER A 13 14.57 4.91 -6.59
C SER A 13 13.14 4.77 -7.09
N THR A 14 12.92 4.16 -8.24
CA THR A 14 11.56 3.74 -8.57
C THR A 14 11.14 2.70 -7.53
N PRO A 15 9.85 2.57 -7.23
CA PRO A 15 9.37 1.47 -6.42
C PRO A 15 9.86 0.16 -7.02
N ASN A 16 10.06 -0.82 -6.16
CA ASN A 16 10.42 -2.17 -6.58
C ASN A 16 9.40 -2.68 -7.60
N GLU A 17 9.86 -3.41 -8.63
CA GLU A 17 9.00 -3.89 -9.71
C GLU A 17 7.86 -4.79 -9.21
N PHE A 18 8.10 -5.57 -8.15
CA PHE A 18 7.10 -6.44 -7.55
C PHE A 18 6.04 -5.63 -6.80
N VAL A 19 6.46 -4.57 -6.10
CA VAL A 19 5.55 -3.65 -5.41
C VAL A 19 4.71 -2.87 -6.43
N THR A 20 5.34 -2.39 -7.50
CA THR A 20 4.66 -1.72 -8.62
C THR A 20 3.63 -2.65 -9.27
N SER A 21 4.01 -3.89 -9.53
CA SER A 21 3.11 -4.90 -10.11
C SER A 21 1.92 -5.18 -9.20
N ALA A 22 2.13 -5.29 -7.89
CA ALA A 22 1.07 -5.47 -6.91
C ALA A 22 0.07 -4.29 -6.92
N GLY A 23 0.59 -3.04 -6.92
CA GLY A 23 -0.26 -1.85 -6.98
C GLY A 23 -1.08 -1.77 -8.28
N VAL A 24 -0.45 -2.01 -9.43
CA VAL A 24 -1.14 -2.04 -10.73
C VAL A 24 -2.18 -3.16 -10.80
N ALA A 25 -1.89 -4.33 -10.23
CA ALA A 25 -2.84 -5.44 -10.16
C ALA A 25 -4.06 -5.09 -9.32
N LEU A 26 -3.87 -4.43 -8.17
CA LEU A 26 -4.98 -3.95 -7.32
C LEU A 26 -5.87 -2.93 -8.06
N LEU A 27 -5.27 -1.92 -8.70
CA LEU A 27 -5.99 -0.92 -9.49
C LEU A 27 -6.78 -1.57 -10.64
N SER A 28 -6.16 -2.51 -11.34
CA SER A 28 -6.80 -3.24 -12.43
C SER A 28 -7.98 -4.08 -11.93
N LEU A 29 -7.83 -4.72 -10.77
CA LEU A 29 -8.85 -5.54 -10.16
C LEU A 29 -10.05 -4.71 -9.69
N ALA A 30 -9.81 -3.54 -9.09
CA ALA A 30 -10.87 -2.59 -8.77
C ALA A 30 -11.67 -2.18 -10.02
N HIS A 31 -10.95 -1.86 -11.11
CA HIS A 31 -11.59 -1.53 -12.38
C HIS A 31 -12.43 -2.68 -12.94
N GLN A 32 -11.90 -3.91 -12.94
CA GLN A 32 -12.63 -5.08 -13.43
C GLN A 32 -13.88 -5.40 -12.59
N LEU A 33 -13.79 -5.24 -11.27
CA LEU A 33 -14.88 -5.51 -10.36
C LEU A 33 -15.98 -4.45 -10.42
N SER A 34 -15.67 -3.21 -10.83
CA SER A 34 -16.64 -2.11 -10.92
C SER A 34 -17.90 -2.46 -11.72
N ALA A 35 -17.79 -3.36 -12.73
CA ALA A 35 -18.94 -3.85 -13.50
C ALA A 35 -19.94 -4.68 -12.67
N TYR A 36 -19.50 -5.22 -11.54
CA TYR A 36 -20.24 -6.12 -10.66
C TYR A 36 -20.57 -5.50 -9.29
N SER A 37 -20.25 -4.21 -9.05
CA SER A 37 -20.49 -3.53 -7.76
C SER A 37 -21.88 -3.78 -7.17
N HIS A 38 -22.91 -3.81 -8.03
CA HIS A 38 -24.32 -3.98 -7.65
C HIS A 38 -24.90 -5.34 -8.05
N ASP A 39 -24.06 -6.33 -8.38
CA ASP A 39 -24.53 -7.68 -8.72
C ASP A 39 -24.98 -8.42 -7.46
N SER A 40 -26.31 -8.61 -7.35
CA SER A 40 -26.92 -9.24 -6.19
C SER A 40 -26.55 -10.71 -6.00
N ASN A 41 -26.17 -11.44 -7.06
CA ASN A 41 -25.74 -12.83 -6.93
C ASN A 41 -24.32 -12.88 -6.38
N MET A 42 -23.43 -12.02 -6.89
CA MET A 42 -22.07 -11.92 -6.40
C MET A 42 -22.03 -11.43 -4.95
N ALA A 43 -22.82 -10.41 -4.61
CA ALA A 43 -22.98 -9.92 -3.24
C ALA A 43 -23.43 -11.02 -2.27
N LYS A 44 -24.45 -11.80 -2.63
CA LYS A 44 -24.94 -12.91 -1.79
C LYS A 44 -23.92 -14.05 -1.65
N ALA A 45 -23.25 -14.40 -2.75
CA ALA A 45 -22.24 -15.46 -2.73
C ALA A 45 -21.06 -15.07 -1.82
N LEU A 46 -20.58 -13.83 -1.94
CA LEU A 46 -19.52 -13.29 -1.10
C LEU A 46 -19.96 -13.15 0.36
N ALA A 47 -21.17 -12.65 0.62
CA ALA A 47 -21.71 -12.53 1.98
C ALA A 47 -21.78 -13.90 2.67
N THR A 48 -22.27 -14.91 1.94
CA THR A 48 -22.34 -16.30 2.42
C THR A 48 -20.97 -16.88 2.69
N ALA A 49 -20.03 -16.76 1.74
CA ALA A 49 -18.68 -17.30 1.86
C ALA A 49 -17.90 -16.65 3.01
N SER A 50 -18.11 -15.34 3.21
CA SER A 50 -17.42 -14.53 4.21
C SER A 50 -18.14 -14.51 5.56
N LYS A 51 -19.31 -15.16 5.66
CA LYS A 51 -20.17 -15.21 6.86
C LYS A 51 -20.53 -13.83 7.39
N VAL A 52 -20.82 -12.89 6.49
CA VAL A 52 -21.33 -11.55 6.81
C VAL A 52 -22.79 -11.43 6.41
N ASP A 53 -23.53 -10.54 7.07
CA ASP A 53 -24.99 -10.42 6.88
C ASP A 53 -25.37 -9.91 5.48
N SER A 54 -24.65 -8.92 4.97
CA SER A 54 -24.83 -8.39 3.62
C SER A 54 -23.57 -7.69 3.11
N ILE A 55 -23.47 -7.58 1.78
CA ILE A 55 -22.47 -6.79 1.08
C ILE A 55 -23.23 -5.89 0.10
N ASP A 56 -23.10 -4.57 0.28
CA ASP A 56 -23.86 -3.59 -0.49
C ASP A 56 -23.11 -3.14 -1.75
N ASP A 57 -21.78 -2.99 -1.66
CA ASP A 57 -20.88 -2.77 -2.80
C ASP A 57 -19.82 -3.87 -2.83
N VAL A 58 -19.94 -4.74 -3.84
CA VAL A 58 -19.02 -5.85 -4.05
C VAL A 58 -17.60 -5.36 -4.32
N THR A 59 -17.45 -4.30 -5.10
CA THR A 59 -16.14 -3.78 -5.52
C THR A 59 -15.42 -3.20 -4.33
N SER A 60 -16.06 -2.27 -3.60
CA SER A 60 -15.44 -1.65 -2.43
C SER A 60 -15.08 -2.70 -1.37
N TRP A 61 -16.00 -3.64 -1.07
CA TRP A 61 -15.74 -4.70 -0.09
C TRP A 61 -14.52 -5.55 -0.47
N TRP A 62 -14.43 -5.94 -1.75
CA TRP A 62 -13.35 -6.80 -2.22
C TRP A 62 -12.01 -6.05 -2.31
N VAL A 63 -12.03 -4.82 -2.82
CA VAL A 63 -10.86 -3.95 -2.91
C VAL A 63 -10.29 -3.68 -1.52
N GLU A 64 -11.14 -3.39 -0.53
CA GLU A 64 -10.72 -3.20 0.86
C GLU A 64 -9.99 -4.44 1.39
N ARG A 65 -10.55 -5.64 1.21
CA ARG A 65 -9.92 -6.89 1.67
C ARG A 65 -8.58 -7.15 0.99
N CYS A 66 -8.49 -6.91 -0.32
CA CYS A 66 -7.24 -7.06 -1.06
C CYS A 66 -6.20 -6.04 -0.60
N ALA A 67 -6.59 -4.78 -0.39
CA ALA A 67 -5.70 -3.73 0.10
C ALA A 67 -5.16 -4.07 1.50
N THR A 68 -6.03 -4.51 2.43
CA THR A 68 -5.62 -4.99 3.75
C THR A 68 -4.59 -6.11 3.65
N ALA A 69 -4.85 -7.13 2.82
CA ALA A 69 -3.94 -8.26 2.67
C ALA A 69 -2.57 -7.86 2.07
N VAL A 70 -2.54 -6.90 1.15
CA VAL A 70 -1.28 -6.37 0.59
C VAL A 70 -0.52 -5.54 1.63
N GLN A 71 -1.22 -4.73 2.43
CA GLN A 71 -0.61 -4.00 3.54
C GLN A 71 0.03 -4.95 4.55
N ASP A 72 -0.71 -5.97 5.01
CA ASP A 72 -0.20 -7.01 5.93
C ASP A 72 1.04 -7.69 5.36
N CYS A 73 0.98 -8.14 4.10
CA CYS A 73 2.09 -8.81 3.43
C CYS A 73 3.33 -7.90 3.30
N PHE A 74 3.11 -6.60 3.03
CA PHE A 74 4.20 -5.62 2.96
C PHE A 74 4.83 -5.40 4.34
N ILE A 75 4.03 -5.20 5.38
CA ILE A 75 4.50 -5.06 6.77
C ILE A 75 5.33 -6.27 7.19
N ASP A 76 4.79 -7.48 7.01
CA ASP A 76 5.45 -8.73 7.35
C ASP A 76 6.74 -8.94 6.55
N GLY A 77 6.74 -8.57 5.27
CA GLY A 77 7.89 -8.69 4.38
C GLY A 77 9.03 -7.73 4.71
N VAL A 78 8.70 -6.51 5.15
CA VAL A 78 9.69 -5.50 5.59
C VAL A 78 10.28 -5.87 6.95
N GLY A 79 9.44 -6.28 7.90
CA GLY A 79 9.84 -6.58 9.26
C GLY A 79 10.31 -5.34 10.06
N GLU A 80 11.30 -5.51 10.93
CA GLU A 80 11.79 -4.44 11.81
C GLU A 80 12.63 -3.40 11.07
N LEU A 81 12.01 -2.26 10.72
CA LEU A 81 12.64 -1.17 9.97
C LEU A 81 13.92 -0.61 10.61
N ARG A 82 13.98 -0.47 11.95
CA ARG A 82 15.12 0.16 12.63
C ARG A 82 16.39 -0.68 12.58
N GLY A 83 16.26 -1.98 12.29
CA GLY A 83 17.39 -2.90 12.12
C GLY A 83 17.94 -2.96 10.69
N LEU A 84 17.30 -2.30 9.71
CA LEU A 84 17.65 -2.45 8.31
C LEU A 84 18.84 -1.56 7.90
N PRO A 85 19.65 -2.00 6.91
CA PRO A 85 20.63 -1.14 6.29
C PRO A 85 19.99 0.11 5.68
N PRO A 86 20.63 1.30 5.75
CA PRO A 86 20.01 2.56 5.30
C PRO A 86 19.53 2.58 3.85
N ASN A 87 20.21 1.85 2.96
CA ASN A 87 19.83 1.74 1.56
C ASN A 87 18.55 0.93 1.36
N LEU A 88 18.36 -0.13 2.17
CA LEU A 88 17.19 -0.99 2.11
C LEU A 88 15.98 -0.28 2.73
N ALA A 89 16.16 0.38 3.88
CA ALA A 89 15.13 1.21 4.50
C ALA A 89 14.67 2.34 3.56
N ARG A 90 15.59 2.96 2.81
CA ARG A 90 15.25 3.97 1.79
C ARG A 90 14.42 3.38 0.64
N GLN A 91 14.75 2.18 0.16
CA GLN A 91 13.95 1.52 -0.88
C GLN A 91 12.55 1.18 -0.37
N PHE A 92 12.42 0.64 0.85
CA PHE A 92 11.12 0.36 1.43
C PHE A 92 10.30 1.61 1.70
N PHE A 93 10.94 2.74 2.00
CA PHE A 93 10.25 4.02 2.07
C PHE A 93 9.64 4.40 0.71
N VAL A 94 10.38 4.27 -0.39
CA VAL A 94 9.86 4.52 -1.74
C VAL A 94 8.68 3.59 -2.05
N ASP A 95 8.83 2.29 -1.74
CA ASP A 95 7.81 1.28 -1.95
C ASP A 95 6.54 1.58 -1.13
N TYR A 96 6.73 2.03 0.12
CA TYR A 96 5.67 2.46 1.03
C TYR A 96 4.89 3.64 0.46
N VAL A 97 5.58 4.70 0.00
CA VAL A 97 4.92 5.89 -0.56
C VAL A 97 4.08 5.52 -1.76
N TYR A 98 4.63 4.72 -2.68
CA TYR A 98 3.88 4.27 -3.84
C TYR A 98 2.64 3.45 -3.46
N LEU A 99 2.75 2.52 -2.51
CA LEU A 99 1.59 1.74 -2.05
C LEU A 99 0.56 2.62 -1.35
N ALA A 100 1.00 3.59 -0.55
CA ALA A 100 0.10 4.55 0.10
C ALA A 100 -0.72 5.33 -0.93
N ASP A 101 -0.07 5.84 -1.99
CA ASP A 101 -0.75 6.51 -3.10
C ASP A 101 -1.75 5.58 -3.80
N VAL A 102 -1.39 4.31 -4.05
CA VAL A 102 -2.29 3.31 -4.63
C VAL A 102 -3.51 3.07 -3.73
N PHE A 103 -3.33 2.98 -2.42
CA PHE A 103 -4.44 2.77 -1.48
C PHE A 103 -5.34 4.00 -1.38
N GLU A 104 -4.78 5.20 -1.49
CA GLU A 104 -5.53 6.46 -1.57
C GLU A 104 -6.38 6.50 -2.85
N ASP A 105 -5.79 6.16 -4.01
CA ASP A 105 -6.49 6.08 -5.30
C ASP A 105 -7.65 5.06 -5.27
N LEU A 106 -7.50 3.98 -4.52
CA LEU A 106 -8.54 2.97 -4.30
C LEU A 106 -9.58 3.38 -3.25
N GLY A 107 -9.38 4.49 -2.55
CA GLY A 107 -10.24 4.95 -1.46
C GLY A 107 -10.22 4.03 -0.23
N THR A 108 -9.15 3.26 -0.05
CA THR A 108 -9.00 2.31 1.06
C THR A 108 -8.22 2.93 2.21
N ALA A 109 -8.71 2.73 3.44
CA ALA A 109 -8.02 3.21 4.62
C ALA A 109 -6.76 2.37 4.92
N PRO A 110 -5.65 3.00 5.33
CA PRO A 110 -4.50 2.27 5.85
C PRO A 110 -4.86 1.57 7.16
N ILE A 111 -4.28 0.39 7.38
CA ILE A 111 -4.36 -0.30 8.68
C ILE A 111 -3.39 0.36 9.67
N SER A 112 -3.67 0.23 10.96
CA SER A 112 -2.90 0.92 12.01
C SER A 112 -1.40 0.64 11.96
N GLN A 113 -1.01 -0.60 11.65
CA GLN A 113 0.39 -0.99 11.53
C GLN A 113 1.09 -0.36 10.32
N PHE A 114 0.34 -0.12 9.23
CA PHE A 114 0.83 0.58 8.06
C PHE A 114 1.06 2.07 8.37
N ASP A 115 0.19 2.67 9.20
CA ASP A 115 0.38 4.03 9.73
C ASP A 115 1.55 4.12 10.72
N GLU A 116 1.72 3.13 11.59
CA GLU A 116 2.88 3.03 12.50
C GLU A 116 4.21 2.95 11.73
N MET A 117 4.21 2.24 10.60
CA MET A 117 5.36 2.18 9.71
C MET A 117 5.70 3.56 9.14
N ARG A 118 4.68 4.36 8.77
CA ARG A 118 4.85 5.77 8.36
C ARG A 118 5.56 6.59 9.42
N GLN A 119 5.12 6.47 10.67
CA GLN A 119 5.71 7.19 11.80
C GLN A 119 7.18 6.78 11.99
N THR A 120 7.47 5.49 11.84
CA THR A 120 8.84 4.99 11.92
C THR A 120 9.73 5.58 10.81
N PHE A 121 9.22 5.74 9.58
CA PHE A 121 9.95 6.42 8.51
C PHE A 121 10.18 7.91 8.79
N ILE A 122 9.24 8.60 9.44
CA ILE A 122 9.42 10.00 9.90
C ILE A 122 10.53 10.06 10.94
N GLU A 123 10.49 9.22 11.96
CA GLU A 123 11.49 9.18 13.04
C GLU A 123 12.90 8.88 12.51
N LEU A 124 13.00 8.03 11.49
CA LEU A 124 14.27 7.70 10.83
C LEU A 124 14.74 8.80 9.85
N GLY A 125 13.96 9.86 9.67
CA GLY A 125 14.30 11.00 8.81
C GLY A 125 14.12 10.76 7.31
N TYR A 126 13.34 9.75 6.92
CA TYR A 126 13.02 9.48 5.51
C TYR A 126 11.83 10.30 5.00
N ILE A 127 10.94 10.72 5.91
CA ILE A 127 9.83 11.62 5.62
C ILE A 127 10.10 12.96 6.29
N SER A 128 10.15 14.03 5.51
CA SER A 128 10.09 15.39 6.04
C SER A 128 8.62 15.72 6.26
N ASP A 129 8.23 16.11 7.48
CA ASP A 129 6.91 16.71 7.72
C ASP A 129 6.70 17.84 6.70
N GLN A 130 5.69 17.69 5.84
CA GLN A 130 5.16 18.77 5.02
C GLN A 130 4.00 19.42 5.75
#